data_AF-A0A4R2CT66-F1
#
_entry.id   AF-A0A4R2CT66-F1
#
_cell.length_a   1.000
_cell.length_b   1.000
_cell.length_c   1.000
_cell.angle_alpha   90.00
_cell.angle_beta   90.00
_cell.angle_gamma   90.00
#
_symmetry.space_group_name_H-M   'P 1'
#
loop_
_entity.id
_entity.type
_entity.pdbx_description
1 polymer ?
#
loop_
_entity_poly.entity_id
_entity_poly.type
_entity_poly.pdbx_seq_one_letter_code
_entity_poly.pdbx_strand_id
1 'polypeptide(L)'
;MKFRSLGSAAVAAALLLGLVPGAALAASPEPTDSPAAVDTGSPEAGAASDDPTTAPPATVTQSEAGAAADDPTPPPTTPPPTTPPPTTPPPTTPPPTPTAVPYALTLNQPATAWEDRPITFTGKVLNGYYGLYLTLWEKVGTTWVMRSQTRSTTGGAYQFVYISPNPSRNLFRVNVGVLFPSSNGGSPDRTVTVLNRTLVMNKPAASYVVVSGVKMTGRLTPAEPGQRLVGLQYRYGTGWRTLTSAWIAPNGTFAVPVPDNLPTTKTVRVITLGVGAASVETSASAVITIKALVNARVFAVTTWLVSKTYRAGCPVRPSSLRRLLVNYWGFDHVVHRGELIVRDAAVAKMISVWTASFNAKFPIRRMQRVDVFGGSDIRAMAADNTSVFNCRQVTGNPYALSPHSYGFAIDINTVENPYLAANNVWYPSNGLAYRNRSVSRPGMLYSTSTPTRWLRSLGFFWGAGWSRPDYQHFQPK
;
A
#
# COMPACT_ATOMS: atom_id res chain seq x y z
N MET A 1 -29.46 18.01 -42.79
CA MET A 1 -29.10 17.33 -44.06
C MET A 1 -27.74 16.67 -43.82
N LYS A 2 -27.71 15.34 -43.61
CA LYS A 2 -27.40 14.28 -44.61
C LYS A 2 -25.87 14.24 -44.92
N PHE A 3 -25.10 13.15 -44.83
CA PHE A 3 -25.38 11.70 -44.69
C PHE A 3 -24.12 10.95 -44.16
N ARG A 4 -24.36 9.71 -43.72
CA ARG A 4 -23.44 8.66 -43.22
C ARG A 4 -22.52 8.06 -44.31
N SER A 5 -21.44 7.38 -43.90
CA SER A 5 -21.15 6.01 -44.39
C SER A 5 -20.37 5.17 -43.38
N LEU A 6 -20.92 3.99 -43.09
CA LEU A 6 -20.28 2.85 -42.44
C LEU A 6 -19.29 2.15 -43.38
N GLY A 7 -18.32 1.45 -42.81
CA GLY A 7 -17.50 0.46 -43.51
C GLY A 7 -16.98 -0.59 -42.54
N SER A 8 -17.76 -1.66 -42.34
CA SER A 8 -17.37 -2.91 -41.69
C SER A 8 -16.49 -3.72 -42.65
N ALA A 9 -15.40 -4.32 -42.15
CA ALA A 9 -14.75 -5.44 -42.81
C ALA A 9 -14.37 -6.49 -41.76
N ALA A 10 -15.15 -7.56 -41.75
CA ALA A 10 -14.82 -8.82 -41.10
C ALA A 10 -13.83 -9.58 -41.98
N VAL A 11 -12.77 -10.13 -41.39
CA VAL A 11 -11.96 -11.18 -42.02
C VAL A 11 -11.88 -12.34 -41.03
N ALA A 12 -12.48 -13.45 -41.44
CA ALA A 12 -12.33 -14.77 -40.86
C ALA A 12 -11.16 -15.49 -41.57
N ALA A 13 -10.30 -16.16 -40.79
CA ALA A 13 -9.44 -17.26 -41.22
C ALA A 13 -9.01 -18.01 -39.95
N ALA A 14 -9.67 -19.13 -39.63
CA ALA A 14 -9.33 -20.50 -40.05
C ALA A 14 -8.38 -21.18 -39.05
N LEU A 15 -8.99 -22.04 -38.24
CA LEU A 15 -8.38 -23.10 -37.44
C LEU A 15 -7.47 -23.98 -38.32
N LEU A 16 -6.26 -24.26 -37.85
CA LEU A 16 -5.57 -25.53 -38.16
C LEU A 16 -5.19 -26.22 -36.85
N LEU A 17 -5.77 -27.41 -36.67
CA LEU A 17 -5.39 -28.38 -35.65
C LEU A 17 -3.99 -28.94 -35.97
N GLY A 18 -3.16 -29.06 -34.94
CA GLY A 18 -1.98 -29.92 -34.92
C GLY A 18 -1.82 -30.54 -33.54
N LEU A 19 -2.32 -31.78 -33.37
CA LEU A 19 -1.93 -32.71 -32.32
C LEU A 19 -0.46 -33.11 -32.49
N VAL A 20 0.32 -33.30 -31.41
CA VAL A 20 0.84 -34.58 -30.84
C VAL A 20 1.60 -34.25 -29.49
N PRO A 21 2.07 -35.21 -28.66
CA PRO A 21 1.41 -35.74 -27.46
C PRO A 21 2.10 -35.36 -26.13
N GLY A 22 1.42 -35.69 -25.02
CA GLY A 22 1.89 -35.48 -23.66
C GLY A 22 2.98 -36.44 -23.18
N ALA A 23 3.72 -36.00 -22.17
CA ALA A 23 4.51 -36.84 -21.28
C ALA A 23 4.45 -36.27 -19.85
N ALA A 24 4.31 -37.19 -18.91
CA ALA A 24 3.91 -37.01 -17.54
C ALA A 24 4.92 -36.23 -16.67
N LEU A 25 4.39 -35.39 -15.77
CA LEU A 25 5.12 -34.88 -14.60
C LEU A 25 4.90 -35.86 -13.46
N ALA A 26 5.94 -36.62 -13.15
CA ALA A 26 6.03 -37.52 -12.02
C ALA A 26 6.07 -36.71 -10.71
N ALA A 27 5.19 -37.07 -9.79
CA ALA A 27 5.27 -36.72 -8.37
C ALA A 27 6.39 -37.52 -7.70
N SER A 28 7.07 -36.90 -6.73
CA SER A 28 8.01 -37.56 -5.82
C SER A 28 8.17 -36.72 -4.53
N PRO A 29 8.55 -37.35 -3.40
CA PRO A 29 7.68 -37.43 -2.23
C PRO A 29 8.16 -36.61 -1.02
N GLU A 30 7.27 -36.48 -0.03
CA GLU A 30 7.55 -36.03 1.34
C GLU A 30 8.62 -36.90 2.03
N PRO A 31 9.37 -36.31 2.97
CA PRO A 31 9.91 -37.04 4.11
C PRO A 31 9.25 -36.59 5.42
N THR A 32 8.70 -37.57 6.12
CA THR A 32 8.40 -37.61 7.55
C THR A 32 9.68 -37.45 8.38
N ASP A 33 9.64 -36.67 9.45
CA ASP A 33 10.16 -37.13 10.75
C ASP A 33 9.77 -36.17 11.90
N SER A 34 9.16 -36.76 12.93
CA SER A 34 9.01 -36.21 14.28
C SER A 34 10.32 -36.35 15.05
N PRO A 35 10.52 -35.55 16.12
CA PRO A 35 10.81 -36.23 17.38
C PRO A 35 10.09 -35.67 18.62
N ALA A 36 9.76 -36.66 19.45
CA ALA A 36 9.44 -36.74 20.87
C ALA A 36 9.63 -35.53 21.80
N ALA A 37 8.67 -35.44 22.71
CA ALA A 37 8.63 -34.63 23.91
C ALA A 37 9.64 -35.09 24.98
N VAL A 38 10.15 -34.12 25.74
CA VAL A 38 10.80 -34.33 27.04
C VAL A 38 10.16 -33.39 28.06
N ASP A 39 9.65 -34.04 29.10
CA ASP A 39 9.09 -33.52 30.34
C ASP A 39 10.16 -32.81 31.21
N THR A 40 9.82 -31.68 31.81
CA THR A 40 10.35 -31.24 33.13
C THR A 40 9.48 -30.13 33.75
N GLY A 41 8.80 -30.47 34.84
CA GLY A 41 8.88 -29.76 36.13
C GLY A 41 8.32 -28.33 36.26
N SER A 42 7.18 -28.22 36.95
CA SER A 42 6.67 -27.02 37.63
C SER A 42 7.55 -26.64 38.85
N PRO A 43 7.47 -25.40 39.41
CA PRO A 43 6.45 -25.15 40.45
C PRO A 43 5.77 -23.74 40.45
N GLU A 44 4.56 -23.74 41.02
CA GLU A 44 3.83 -22.76 41.90
C GLU A 44 4.08 -21.24 41.78
N ALA A 45 3.17 -20.30 42.07
CA ALA A 45 1.75 -20.12 42.42
C ALA A 45 1.56 -18.58 42.49
N GLY A 46 0.40 -17.91 42.42
CA GLY A 46 -0.99 -18.29 42.40
C GLY A 46 -1.89 -17.03 42.31
N ALA A 47 -3.20 -17.25 42.18
CA ALA A 47 -4.36 -16.41 42.53
C ALA A 47 -5.58 -17.04 41.82
N ALA A 48 -6.45 -17.81 42.51
CA ALA A 48 -7.68 -17.35 43.19
C ALA A 48 -8.54 -16.44 42.28
N SER A 49 -9.82 -16.70 41.99
CA SER A 49 -10.82 -17.57 42.60
C SER A 49 -12.09 -17.58 41.72
N ASP A 50 -12.82 -18.71 41.79
CA ASP A 50 -14.27 -18.91 41.71
C ASP A 50 -15.04 -18.91 40.36
N ASP A 51 -15.68 -20.06 40.16
CA ASP A 51 -16.66 -20.53 39.16
C ASP A 51 -17.86 -21.12 39.99
N PRO A 52 -18.96 -21.67 39.44
CA PRO A 52 -19.80 -21.36 38.27
C PRO A 52 -21.31 -21.23 38.65
N THR A 53 -22.15 -21.17 37.59
CA THR A 53 -23.54 -21.70 37.48
C THR A 53 -24.65 -20.71 37.91
N THR A 54 -25.77 -20.47 37.20
CA THR A 54 -26.64 -21.33 36.36
C THR A 54 -27.60 -20.45 35.54
N ALA A 55 -28.21 -21.03 34.50
CA ALA A 55 -29.07 -20.46 33.45
C ALA A 55 -30.52 -20.06 33.89
N PRO A 56 -31.37 -19.51 32.99
CA PRO A 56 -32.44 -18.48 33.21
C PRO A 56 -33.87 -19.12 33.32
N PRO A 57 -35.07 -18.44 33.27
CA PRO A 57 -35.53 -17.36 32.35
C PRO A 57 -36.52 -16.26 32.87
N ALA A 58 -36.70 -15.26 32.00
CA ALA A 58 -37.80 -14.29 31.77
C ALA A 58 -38.89 -14.03 32.84
N THR A 59 -39.17 -12.75 33.11
CA THR A 59 -40.53 -12.27 33.47
C THR A 59 -40.73 -10.80 33.09
N VAL A 60 -41.88 -10.53 32.46
CA VAL A 60 -42.50 -9.23 32.20
C VAL A 60 -43.35 -8.85 33.41
N THR A 61 -43.34 -7.57 33.82
CA THR A 61 -44.10 -7.01 34.96
C THR A 61 -45.04 -5.94 34.38
N GLN A 62 -46.38 -6.14 34.41
CA GLN A 62 -47.39 -5.64 35.38
C GLN A 62 -47.66 -4.13 35.27
N SER A 63 -48.82 -3.53 35.57
CA SER A 63 -50.17 -3.89 36.08
C SER A 63 -51.01 -2.58 35.95
N GLU A 64 -52.30 -2.57 35.56
CA GLU A 64 -53.55 -2.77 36.33
C GLU A 64 -54.05 -1.61 37.23
N ALA A 65 -55.39 -1.63 37.42
CA ALA A 65 -56.30 -0.84 38.29
C ALA A 65 -56.88 0.47 37.72
N GLY A 66 -58.20 0.74 37.78
CA GLY A 66 -59.34 -0.01 38.34
C GLY A 66 -60.61 0.87 38.39
N ALA A 67 -61.78 0.23 38.56
CA ALA A 67 -62.93 0.64 39.39
C ALA A 67 -64.26 0.08 38.86
N ALA A 68 -65.02 -0.53 39.76
CA ALA A 68 -66.24 -1.32 39.56
C ALA A 68 -67.53 -0.53 39.87
N ALA A 69 -68.69 -1.02 39.40
CA ALA A 69 -69.92 -1.20 40.20
C ALA A 69 -71.09 -1.80 39.39
N ASP A 70 -71.69 -2.84 39.99
CA ASP A 70 -73.12 -3.23 40.08
C ASP A 70 -73.97 -3.76 38.91
N ASP A 71 -74.50 -4.98 39.16
CA ASP A 71 -75.63 -5.74 38.57
C ASP A 71 -76.93 -5.35 39.35
N PRO A 72 -78.23 -5.65 38.97
CA PRO A 72 -78.71 -6.78 38.17
C PRO A 72 -79.91 -6.56 37.19
N THR A 73 -80.08 -7.51 36.26
CA THR A 73 -81.20 -7.79 35.30
C THR A 73 -82.54 -8.21 36.00
N PRO A 74 -83.68 -8.57 35.33
CA PRO A 74 -84.30 -8.38 33.97
C PRO A 74 -85.80 -7.87 34.10
N PRO A 75 -86.74 -7.73 33.09
CA PRO A 75 -87.18 -8.73 32.07
C PRO A 75 -87.73 -8.15 30.72
N PRO A 76 -88.24 -8.97 29.77
CA PRO A 76 -88.41 -8.62 28.36
C PRO A 76 -89.78 -8.00 28.06
N THR A 77 -89.96 -7.30 26.93
CA THR A 77 -91.19 -7.35 26.09
C THR A 77 -91.12 -6.45 24.85
N THR A 78 -91.89 -6.90 23.85
CA THR A 78 -92.15 -6.50 22.45
C THR A 78 -92.65 -5.05 22.19
N PRO A 79 -92.65 -4.59 20.91
CA PRO A 79 -92.74 -3.17 20.51
C PRO A 79 -94.18 -2.69 20.20
N PRO A 80 -94.41 -1.36 20.13
CA PRO A 80 -95.55 -0.81 19.38
C PRO A 80 -95.12 0.41 18.48
N PRO A 81 -96.00 1.00 17.65
CA PRO A 81 -95.76 1.07 16.21
C PRO A 81 -95.54 2.49 15.65
N THR A 82 -95.22 2.49 14.36
CA THR A 82 -95.07 3.56 13.37
C THR A 82 -96.09 4.71 13.39
N THR A 83 -95.63 5.92 13.08
CA THR A 83 -96.42 6.93 12.33
C THR A 83 -95.50 7.77 11.41
N PRO A 84 -95.85 8.05 10.14
CA PRO A 84 -94.99 8.74 9.17
C PRO A 84 -95.16 10.28 9.18
N PRO A 85 -94.31 11.04 8.48
CA PRO A 85 -93.92 12.42 8.81
C PRO A 85 -94.68 13.49 8.03
N PRO A 86 -94.54 14.79 8.37
CA PRO A 86 -94.76 15.86 7.43
C PRO A 86 -93.44 16.39 6.82
N THR A 87 -93.58 16.66 5.54
CA THR A 87 -92.64 17.02 4.49
C THR A 87 -92.33 18.52 4.44
N THR A 88 -91.05 18.92 4.61
CA THR A 88 -90.45 20.08 3.92
C THR A 88 -88.91 19.99 3.96
N PRO A 89 -88.18 19.96 2.84
CA PRO A 89 -86.71 19.97 2.87
C PRO A 89 -86.17 21.40 3.02
N PRO A 90 -85.18 21.65 3.91
CA PRO A 90 -84.42 22.90 3.90
C PRO A 90 -83.39 22.89 2.74
N PRO A 91 -82.91 24.07 2.29
CA PRO A 91 -82.02 24.17 1.14
C PRO A 91 -80.66 23.53 1.44
N THR A 92 -80.26 22.57 0.60
CA THR A 92 -78.93 21.94 0.65
C THR A 92 -77.92 22.82 -0.08
N THR A 93 -77.18 23.63 0.69
CA THR A 93 -75.89 24.14 0.20
C THR A 93 -74.89 22.99 0.37
N PRO A 94 -74.15 22.56 -0.69
CA PRO A 94 -73.14 21.52 -0.54
C PRO A 94 -72.08 21.96 0.47
N PRO A 95 -71.59 21.09 1.36
CA PRO A 95 -70.43 21.41 2.19
C PRO A 95 -69.25 21.78 1.26
N PRO A 96 -68.43 22.79 1.60
CA PRO A 96 -67.22 23.07 0.85
C PRO A 96 -66.39 21.79 0.78
N THR A 97 -66.04 21.37 -0.43
CA THR A 97 -65.11 20.25 -0.63
C THR A 97 -63.83 20.57 0.15
N PRO A 98 -63.39 19.73 1.09
CA PRO A 98 -62.16 20.00 1.82
C PRO A 98 -61.02 20.08 0.81
N THR A 99 -60.44 21.26 0.66
CA THR A 99 -59.24 21.47 -0.13
C THR A 99 -58.17 20.56 0.46
N ALA A 100 -57.81 19.50 -0.27
CA ALA A 100 -56.81 18.54 0.19
C ALA A 100 -55.54 19.31 0.55
N VAL A 101 -55.13 19.25 1.82
CA VAL A 101 -53.92 19.91 2.28
C VAL A 101 -52.75 19.27 1.53
N PRO A 102 -51.92 20.04 0.79
CA PRO A 102 -50.80 19.47 0.06
C PRO A 102 -49.85 18.77 1.05
N TYR A 103 -49.38 17.58 0.68
CA TYR A 103 -48.40 16.85 1.47
C TYR A 103 -47.16 17.73 1.66
N ALA A 104 -46.74 17.92 2.91
CA ALA A 104 -45.50 18.62 3.22
C ALA A 104 -44.33 17.61 3.28
N LEU A 105 -43.29 17.86 2.48
CA LEU A 105 -42.12 16.99 2.37
C LEU A 105 -40.85 17.75 2.76
N THR A 106 -39.93 17.07 3.43
CA THR A 106 -38.54 17.52 3.58
C THR A 106 -37.67 16.81 2.58
N LEU A 107 -36.65 17.50 2.04
CA LEU A 107 -35.53 16.89 1.34
C LEU A 107 -34.25 17.29 2.10
N ASN A 108 -33.55 16.31 2.61
CA ASN A 108 -32.28 16.52 3.30
C ASN A 108 -31.18 16.81 2.27
N GLN A 109 -30.20 17.60 2.67
CA GLN A 109 -28.98 17.72 1.87
C GLN A 109 -28.32 16.34 1.84
N PRO A 110 -28.05 15.75 0.66
CA PRO A 110 -27.21 14.56 0.62
C PRO A 110 -25.85 14.89 1.22
N ALA A 111 -25.09 13.87 1.60
CA ALA A 111 -23.70 14.06 2.01
C ALA A 111 -22.85 14.59 0.83
N THR A 112 -21.65 14.09 0.64
CA THR A 112 -20.91 14.43 -0.58
C THR A 112 -21.53 13.72 -1.78
N ALA A 113 -21.70 14.45 -2.89
CA ALA A 113 -22.17 13.91 -4.16
C ALA A 113 -21.02 13.92 -5.17
N TRP A 114 -20.83 12.79 -5.85
CA TRP A 114 -19.80 12.60 -6.86
C TRP A 114 -20.45 12.16 -8.16
N GLU A 115 -19.85 12.54 -9.27
CA GLU A 115 -20.18 11.92 -10.53
C GLU A 115 -19.88 10.41 -10.45
N ASP A 116 -20.67 9.62 -11.18
CA ASP A 116 -20.54 8.16 -11.31
C ASP A 116 -20.60 7.37 -9.99
N ARG A 117 -21.19 7.95 -8.94
CA ARG A 117 -21.50 7.27 -7.67
C ARG A 117 -22.96 7.36 -7.27
N PRO A 118 -23.46 6.37 -6.53
CA PRO A 118 -24.75 6.47 -5.84
C PRO A 118 -24.80 7.68 -4.89
N ILE A 119 -25.61 8.66 -5.24
CA ILE A 119 -26.00 9.78 -4.38
C ILE A 119 -27.30 9.37 -3.70
N THR A 120 -27.26 9.32 -2.36
CA THR A 120 -28.43 8.98 -1.55
C THR A 120 -29.15 10.24 -1.12
N PHE A 121 -30.39 10.40 -1.59
CA PHE A 121 -31.27 11.47 -1.14
C PHE A 121 -32.25 10.89 -0.13
N THR A 122 -32.40 11.56 1.02
CA THR A 122 -33.36 11.16 2.07
C THR A 122 -34.28 12.31 2.42
N GLY A 123 -35.42 11.97 3.01
CA GLY A 123 -36.37 12.96 3.49
C GLY A 123 -37.52 12.30 4.20
N LYS A 124 -38.52 13.11 4.52
CA LYS A 124 -39.71 12.65 5.24
C LYS A 124 -40.97 13.33 4.70
N VAL A 125 -42.05 12.58 4.58
CA VAL A 125 -43.41 13.09 4.49
C VAL A 125 -43.86 13.43 5.91
N LEU A 126 -44.14 14.70 6.20
CA LEU A 126 -44.29 15.18 7.58
C LEU A 126 -45.48 14.54 8.32
N ASN A 127 -46.54 14.18 7.58
CA ASN A 127 -47.73 13.53 8.13
C ASN A 127 -47.55 12.01 8.34
N GLY A 128 -46.36 11.47 8.08
CA GLY A 128 -46.01 10.08 8.40
C GLY A 128 -46.58 9.01 7.45
N TYR A 129 -47.19 9.41 6.33
CA TYR A 129 -47.85 8.49 5.40
C TYR A 129 -46.91 7.40 4.87
N TYR A 130 -47.38 6.16 4.97
CA TYR A 130 -46.72 4.97 4.43
C TYR A 130 -47.13 4.72 2.96
N GLY A 131 -46.21 4.22 2.14
CA GLY A 131 -46.48 3.74 0.79
C GLY A 131 -46.75 4.82 -0.25
N LEU A 132 -46.59 6.10 0.11
CA LEU A 132 -46.80 7.23 -0.79
C LEU A 132 -45.76 7.19 -1.90
N TYR A 133 -46.19 7.29 -3.16
CA TYR A 133 -45.29 7.24 -4.31
C TYR A 133 -44.64 8.60 -4.55
N LEU A 134 -43.32 8.62 -4.61
CA LEU A 134 -42.50 9.83 -4.63
C LEU A 134 -41.51 9.80 -5.79
N THR A 135 -41.24 10.97 -6.38
CA THR A 135 -40.30 11.11 -7.49
C THR A 135 -39.26 12.20 -7.20
N LEU A 136 -37.99 11.91 -7.49
CA LEU A 136 -36.86 12.82 -7.39
C LEU A 136 -36.63 13.50 -8.75
N TRP A 137 -36.56 14.82 -8.75
CA TRP A 137 -36.37 15.64 -9.93
C TRP A 137 -35.11 16.49 -9.80
N GLU A 138 -34.38 16.62 -10.91
CA GLU A 138 -33.23 17.50 -11.05
C GLU A 138 -33.54 18.60 -12.06
N LYS A 139 -33.18 19.85 -11.75
CA LYS A 139 -33.28 20.96 -12.67
C LYS A 139 -32.02 21.03 -13.55
N VAL A 140 -32.16 20.63 -14.82
CA VAL A 140 -31.11 20.68 -15.84
C VAL A 140 -31.38 21.88 -16.75
N GLY A 141 -30.57 22.93 -16.61
CA GLY A 141 -30.83 24.22 -17.25
C GLY A 141 -32.15 24.82 -16.73
N THR A 142 -33.13 24.97 -17.62
CA THR A 142 -34.47 25.47 -17.27
C THR A 142 -35.50 24.37 -17.02
N THR A 143 -35.16 23.11 -17.32
CA THR A 143 -36.12 21.99 -17.35
C THR A 143 -35.93 21.06 -16.15
N TRP A 144 -37.03 20.54 -15.62
CA TRP A 144 -37.00 19.52 -14.58
C TRP A 144 -37.04 18.12 -15.20
N VAL A 145 -36.10 17.27 -14.80
CA VAL A 145 -35.94 15.90 -15.31
C VAL A 145 -36.07 14.92 -14.13
N MET A 146 -36.97 13.95 -14.24
CA MET A 146 -37.13 12.90 -13.23
C MET A 146 -35.88 12.01 -13.24
N ARG A 147 -35.28 11.79 -12.07
CA ARG A 147 -34.05 10.99 -11.90
C ARG A 147 -34.26 9.66 -11.20
N SER A 148 -35.23 9.60 -10.31
CA SER A 148 -35.49 8.39 -9.50
C SER A 148 -36.91 8.43 -8.95
N GLN A 149 -37.40 7.27 -8.51
CA GLN A 149 -38.72 7.08 -7.91
C GLN A 149 -38.61 6.13 -6.71
N THR A 150 -39.44 6.32 -5.70
CA THR A 150 -39.46 5.47 -4.50
C THR A 150 -40.84 5.51 -3.83
N ARG A 151 -40.99 4.81 -2.70
CA ARG A 151 -42.16 4.95 -1.82
C ARG A 151 -41.74 5.32 -0.40
N SER A 152 -42.59 6.07 0.30
CA SER A 152 -42.38 6.31 1.73
C SER A 152 -42.57 5.03 2.54
N THR A 153 -41.81 4.91 3.63
CA THR A 153 -41.87 3.82 4.59
C THR A 153 -42.65 4.26 5.84
N THR A 154 -42.71 3.39 6.85
CA THR A 154 -43.45 3.66 8.10
C THR A 154 -42.91 4.93 8.76
N GLY A 155 -43.81 5.82 9.17
CA GLY A 155 -43.44 7.13 9.69
C GLY A 155 -43.05 8.14 8.60
N GLY A 156 -43.27 7.83 7.32
CA GLY A 156 -43.15 8.77 6.19
C GLY A 156 -41.73 8.98 5.67
N ALA A 157 -40.72 8.26 6.17
CA ALA A 157 -39.36 8.37 5.67
C ALA A 157 -39.24 7.85 4.23
N TYR A 158 -38.27 8.35 3.46
CA TYR A 158 -38.01 7.84 2.12
C TYR A 158 -36.54 7.99 1.72
N GLN A 159 -36.12 7.21 0.72
CA GLN A 159 -34.77 7.23 0.17
C GLN A 159 -34.80 7.05 -1.35
N PHE A 160 -34.01 7.86 -2.06
CA PHE A 160 -33.66 7.68 -3.47
C PHE A 160 -32.17 7.41 -3.63
N VAL A 161 -31.82 6.65 -4.65
CA VAL A 161 -30.44 6.49 -5.11
C VAL A 161 -30.37 6.98 -6.56
N TYR A 162 -29.43 7.89 -6.83
CA TYR A 162 -29.21 8.48 -8.16
C TYR A 162 -27.71 8.54 -8.47
N ILE A 163 -27.31 8.13 -9.68
CA ILE A 163 -25.93 8.26 -10.16
C ILE A 163 -25.90 9.36 -11.21
N SER A 164 -25.21 10.47 -10.90
CA SER A 164 -25.05 11.56 -11.86
C SER A 164 -23.95 11.21 -12.87
N PRO A 165 -24.22 11.29 -14.19
CA PRO A 165 -23.22 10.98 -15.21
C PRO A 165 -22.22 12.12 -15.46
N ASN A 166 -22.41 13.28 -14.82
CA ASN A 166 -21.59 14.48 -15.01
C ASN A 166 -21.49 15.29 -13.70
N PRO A 167 -20.44 16.10 -13.54
CA PRO A 167 -20.36 17.06 -12.45
C PRO A 167 -21.38 18.18 -12.69
N SER A 168 -22.02 18.65 -11.63
CA SER A 168 -23.10 19.64 -11.74
C SER A 168 -23.31 20.41 -10.45
N ARG A 169 -24.01 21.55 -10.54
CA ARG A 169 -24.54 22.28 -9.38
C ARG A 169 -25.99 22.63 -9.65
N ASN A 170 -26.87 21.65 -9.43
CA ASN A 170 -28.26 21.70 -9.85
C ASN A 170 -29.21 21.72 -8.65
N LEU A 171 -30.45 22.18 -8.89
CA LEU A 171 -31.52 22.09 -7.91
C LEU A 171 -32.18 20.72 -7.98
N PHE A 172 -32.46 20.14 -6.83
CA PHE A 172 -33.19 18.89 -6.66
C PHE A 172 -34.45 19.13 -5.84
N ARG A 173 -35.52 18.41 -6.20
CA ARG A 173 -36.82 18.45 -5.52
C ARG A 173 -37.43 17.06 -5.49
N VAL A 174 -38.17 16.75 -4.43
CA VAL A 174 -39.04 15.58 -4.36
C VAL A 174 -40.49 16.00 -4.50
N ASN A 175 -41.27 15.28 -5.30
CA ASN A 175 -42.72 15.48 -5.42
C ASN A 175 -43.48 14.20 -5.12
N VAL A 176 -44.73 14.36 -4.69
CA VAL A 176 -45.70 13.26 -4.61
C VAL A 176 -46.27 12.98 -5.99
N GLY A 177 -46.24 11.73 -6.43
CA GLY A 177 -46.74 11.32 -7.75
C GLY A 177 -45.72 11.44 -8.88
N VAL A 178 -46.19 11.28 -10.12
CA VAL A 178 -45.38 11.31 -11.36
C VAL A 178 -45.34 12.67 -12.06
N LEU A 179 -46.19 13.63 -11.66
CA LEU A 179 -46.32 14.94 -12.31
C LEU A 179 -45.38 15.97 -11.67
N PHE A 180 -44.84 16.89 -12.49
CA PHE A 180 -44.02 18.01 -12.02
C PHE A 180 -44.55 19.36 -12.54
N PRO A 181 -44.71 20.38 -11.67
CA PRO A 181 -44.83 20.27 -10.21
C PRO A 181 -46.15 19.55 -9.86
N SER A 182 -46.18 18.71 -8.81
CA SER A 182 -47.42 18.01 -8.45
C SER A 182 -48.36 18.91 -7.65
N SER A 183 -49.66 18.85 -7.93
CA SER A 183 -50.70 19.53 -7.14
C SER A 183 -50.81 18.98 -5.72
N ASN A 184 -50.22 17.81 -5.45
CA ASN A 184 -50.38 17.07 -4.21
C ASN A 184 -49.28 17.40 -3.19
N GLY A 185 -48.21 18.11 -3.58
CA GLY A 185 -47.16 18.57 -2.66
C GLY A 185 -45.75 18.13 -3.03
N GLY A 186 -44.77 18.93 -2.61
CA GLY A 186 -43.35 18.72 -2.89
C GLY A 186 -42.44 19.35 -1.84
N SER A 187 -41.18 18.96 -1.84
CA SER A 187 -40.16 19.53 -0.96
C SER A 187 -39.73 20.92 -1.42
N PRO A 188 -39.10 21.74 -0.55
CA PRO A 188 -38.27 22.84 -0.98
C PRO A 188 -37.15 22.38 -1.92
N ASP A 189 -36.67 23.28 -2.79
CA ASP A 189 -35.52 23.00 -3.65
C ASP A 189 -34.23 22.90 -2.83
N ARG A 190 -33.38 21.95 -3.20
CA ARG A 190 -32.05 21.77 -2.63
C ARG A 190 -31.00 21.88 -3.70
N THR A 191 -30.03 22.79 -3.51
CA THR A 191 -28.86 22.84 -4.40
C THR A 191 -27.91 21.71 -4.02
N VAL A 192 -27.63 20.82 -4.96
CA VAL A 192 -26.64 19.75 -4.78
C VAL A 192 -25.51 19.97 -5.76
N THR A 193 -24.29 19.93 -5.25
CA THR A 193 -23.07 20.01 -6.06
C THR A 193 -22.51 18.60 -6.22
N VAL A 194 -22.57 18.07 -7.44
CA VAL A 194 -21.93 16.84 -7.86
C VAL A 194 -20.51 17.17 -8.31
N LEU A 195 -19.52 16.66 -7.58
CA LEU A 195 -18.11 16.98 -7.82
C LEU A 195 -17.48 16.06 -8.86
N ASN A 196 -16.54 16.63 -9.62
CA ASN A 196 -15.67 15.87 -10.52
C ASN A 196 -14.60 15.13 -9.73
N ARG A 197 -14.44 13.84 -10.03
CA ARG A 197 -13.43 13.02 -9.41
C ARG A 197 -12.15 13.07 -10.23
N THR A 198 -11.10 13.65 -9.65
CA THR A 198 -9.81 13.83 -10.31
C THR A 198 -8.69 13.18 -9.53
N LEU A 199 -7.81 12.48 -10.24
CA LEU A 199 -6.58 11.92 -9.68
C LEU A 199 -5.38 12.66 -10.27
N VAL A 200 -4.73 13.47 -9.45
CA VAL A 200 -3.57 14.25 -9.86
C VAL A 200 -2.31 13.62 -9.29
N MET A 201 -1.32 13.42 -10.16
CA MET A 201 0.03 12.98 -9.80
C MET A 201 1.00 14.17 -9.92
N ASN A 202 1.76 14.41 -8.85
CA ASN A 202 2.89 15.32 -8.84
C ASN A 202 4.16 14.56 -9.20
N LYS A 203 4.76 14.92 -10.33
CA LYS A 203 6.01 14.29 -10.76
C LYS A 203 7.19 14.72 -9.86
N PRO A 204 8.13 13.82 -9.53
CA PRO A 204 9.41 14.19 -8.95
C PRO A 204 10.29 14.93 -9.99
N ALA A 205 11.53 15.24 -9.60
CA ALA A 205 12.54 15.70 -10.56
C ALA A 205 12.58 14.78 -11.79
N ALA A 206 12.72 15.35 -12.98
CA ALA A 206 12.67 14.59 -14.24
C ALA A 206 13.73 13.47 -14.31
N SER A 207 14.81 13.62 -13.54
CA SER A 207 15.77 12.55 -13.29
C SER A 207 16.25 12.53 -11.85
N TYR A 208 16.55 11.33 -11.34
CA TYR A 208 17.17 11.13 -10.03
C TYR A 208 18.03 9.85 -10.03
N VAL A 209 18.82 9.64 -8.98
CA VAL A 209 19.77 8.51 -8.90
C VAL A 209 19.08 7.28 -8.33
N VAL A 210 19.49 6.09 -8.77
CA VAL A 210 19.07 4.80 -8.19
C VAL A 210 19.18 4.75 -6.65
N VAL A 211 18.27 4.00 -6.02
CA VAL A 211 18.19 3.79 -4.57
C VAL A 211 18.10 5.11 -3.80
N SER A 212 17.32 6.05 -4.33
CA SER A 212 17.06 7.36 -3.73
C SER A 212 15.85 7.38 -2.80
N GLY A 213 14.95 6.40 -2.95
CA GLY A 213 13.70 6.34 -2.19
C GLY A 213 12.66 7.38 -2.63
N VAL A 214 12.74 7.85 -3.88
CA VAL A 214 11.76 8.79 -4.45
C VAL A 214 10.36 8.18 -4.41
N LYS A 215 9.40 9.02 -4.08
CA LYS A 215 7.96 8.70 -4.09
C LYS A 215 7.26 9.58 -5.10
N MET A 216 6.30 9.01 -5.83
CA MET A 216 5.32 9.77 -6.60
C MET A 216 4.23 10.22 -5.64
N THR A 217 4.02 11.53 -5.55
CA THR A 217 3.00 12.10 -4.68
C THR A 217 1.82 12.59 -5.50
N GLY A 218 0.72 12.91 -4.84
CA GLY A 218 -0.44 13.45 -5.53
C GLY A 218 -1.66 13.48 -4.65
N ARG A 219 -2.81 13.69 -5.29
CA ARG A 219 -4.09 13.84 -4.61
C ARG A 219 -5.23 13.29 -5.45
N LEU A 220 -6.13 12.56 -4.79
CA LEU A 220 -7.48 12.28 -5.26
C LEU A 220 -8.41 13.38 -4.73
N THR A 221 -9.13 14.04 -5.62
CA THR A 221 -10.06 15.12 -5.28
C THR A 221 -11.45 14.81 -5.84
N PRO A 222 -12.52 14.95 -5.03
CA PRO A 222 -12.49 15.19 -3.59
C PRO A 222 -11.86 14.03 -2.82
N ALA A 223 -11.44 14.29 -1.58
CA ALA A 223 -10.95 13.26 -0.69
C ALA A 223 -12.06 12.25 -0.39
N GLU A 224 -11.71 10.97 -0.31
CA GLU A 224 -12.66 9.91 -0.02
C GLU A 224 -12.32 9.26 1.32
N PRO A 225 -13.22 9.33 2.31
CA PRO A 225 -13.07 8.59 3.56
C PRO A 225 -13.08 7.07 3.29
N GLY A 226 -12.11 6.35 3.85
CA GLY A 226 -11.92 4.91 3.64
C GLY A 226 -10.54 4.58 3.06
N GLN A 227 -10.07 3.35 3.26
CA GLN A 227 -8.78 2.92 2.72
C GLN A 227 -8.93 2.63 1.21
N ARG A 228 -8.26 3.43 0.37
CA ARG A 228 -8.17 3.21 -1.08
C ARG A 228 -6.73 3.07 -1.52
N LEU A 229 -6.52 2.25 -2.54
CA LEU A 229 -5.19 1.98 -3.06
C LEU A 229 -4.98 2.73 -4.37
N VAL A 230 -3.82 3.37 -4.54
CA VAL A 230 -3.33 3.83 -5.83
C VAL A 230 -2.22 2.92 -6.33
N GLY A 231 -2.19 2.68 -7.63
CA GLY A 231 -1.14 1.94 -8.33
C GLY A 231 -0.30 2.87 -9.17
N LEU A 232 1.02 2.86 -8.95
CA LEU A 232 1.95 3.44 -9.90
C LEU A 232 2.10 2.46 -11.07
N GLN A 233 1.71 2.87 -12.27
CA GLN A 233 1.90 2.08 -13.48
C GLN A 233 3.04 2.62 -14.33
N TYR A 234 3.65 1.74 -15.10
CA TYR A 234 4.57 2.09 -16.18
C TYR A 234 4.06 1.56 -17.51
N ARG A 235 4.44 2.23 -18.59
CA ARG A 235 4.11 1.80 -19.95
C ARG A 235 4.98 0.61 -20.34
N TYR A 236 4.34 -0.47 -20.80
CA TYR A 236 4.97 -1.70 -21.28
C TYR A 236 4.34 -2.12 -22.61
N GLY A 237 5.09 -1.94 -23.71
CA GLY A 237 4.54 -2.07 -25.06
C GLY A 237 3.41 -1.06 -25.30
N THR A 238 2.26 -1.55 -25.75
CA THR A 238 1.03 -0.75 -25.89
C THR A 238 0.22 -0.63 -24.59
N GLY A 239 0.55 -1.43 -23.57
CA GLY A 239 -0.19 -1.53 -22.32
C GLY A 239 0.47 -0.82 -21.14
N TRP A 240 -0.16 -0.99 -19.97
CA TRP A 240 0.32 -0.50 -18.69
C TRP A 240 0.44 -1.65 -17.70
N ARG A 241 1.49 -1.64 -16.88
CA ARG A 241 1.70 -2.61 -15.80
C ARG A 241 1.90 -1.88 -14.49
N THR A 242 1.34 -2.40 -13.42
CA THR A 242 1.51 -1.84 -12.06
C THR A 242 2.91 -2.18 -11.55
N LEU A 243 3.67 -1.17 -11.14
CA LEU A 243 4.98 -1.29 -10.49
C LEU A 243 4.83 -1.58 -9.00
N THR A 244 3.99 -0.80 -8.35
CA THR A 244 3.76 -0.85 -6.90
C THR A 244 2.50 -0.07 -6.56
N SER A 245 2.14 -0.02 -5.29
CA SER A 245 0.95 0.62 -4.80
C SER A 245 1.16 1.26 -3.43
N ALA A 246 0.25 2.17 -3.08
CA ALA A 246 0.19 2.79 -1.75
C ALA A 246 -1.24 3.18 -1.41
N TRP A 247 -1.54 3.28 -0.12
CA TRP A 247 -2.83 3.78 0.35
C TRP A 247 -2.94 5.29 0.17
N ILE A 248 -4.15 5.74 -0.17
CA ILE A 248 -4.56 7.14 -0.14
C ILE A 248 -4.92 7.48 1.31
N ALA A 249 -4.38 8.58 1.83
CA ALA A 249 -4.73 9.10 3.14
C ALA A 249 -6.18 9.66 3.15
N PRO A 250 -6.84 9.76 4.31
CA PRO A 250 -8.22 10.26 4.41
C PRO A 250 -8.43 11.67 3.84
N ASN A 251 -7.38 12.49 3.77
CA ASN A 251 -7.40 13.82 3.15
C ASN A 251 -7.23 13.81 1.62
N GLY A 252 -7.20 12.63 0.99
CA GLY A 252 -7.05 12.42 -0.45
C GLY A 252 -5.60 12.38 -0.95
N THR A 253 -4.61 12.66 -0.11
CA THR A 253 -3.20 12.64 -0.52
C THR A 253 -2.62 11.23 -0.60
N PHE A 254 -1.66 11.01 -1.49
CA PHE A 254 -0.93 9.74 -1.57
C PHE A 254 0.55 9.96 -1.83
N ALA A 255 1.36 8.96 -1.46
CA ALA A 255 2.78 8.88 -1.76
C ALA A 255 3.16 7.43 -2.08
N VAL A 256 3.23 7.09 -3.36
CA VAL A 256 3.56 5.74 -3.83
C VAL A 256 5.07 5.63 -4.10
N PRO A 257 5.79 4.63 -3.54
CA PRO A 257 7.22 4.49 -3.77
C PRO A 257 7.52 4.24 -5.25
N VAL A 258 8.70 4.61 -5.73
CA VAL A 258 9.16 4.24 -7.07
C VAL A 258 10.27 3.20 -6.93
N PRO A 259 10.06 1.95 -7.38
CA PRO A 259 11.16 1.00 -7.50
C PRO A 259 12.26 1.57 -8.41
N ASP A 260 13.41 1.89 -7.82
CA ASP A 260 14.49 2.65 -8.45
C ASP A 260 15.87 1.99 -8.30
N ASN A 261 15.91 0.69 -8.05
CA ASN A 261 17.15 -0.08 -7.99
C ASN A 261 17.76 -0.36 -9.38
N LEU A 262 17.08 0.03 -10.47
CA LEU A 262 17.59 -0.13 -11.83
C LEU A 262 17.60 1.21 -12.57
N PRO A 263 18.72 1.58 -13.21
CA PRO A 263 18.76 2.72 -14.13
C PRO A 263 17.85 2.46 -15.33
N THR A 264 16.89 3.33 -15.57
CA THR A 264 15.85 3.14 -16.59
C THR A 264 15.09 4.43 -16.83
N THR A 265 14.57 4.60 -18.04
CA THR A 265 13.61 5.67 -18.36
C THR A 265 12.24 5.04 -18.52
N LYS A 266 11.23 5.57 -17.82
CA LYS A 266 9.86 5.04 -17.87
C LYS A 266 8.85 6.17 -18.05
N THR A 267 7.84 5.92 -18.88
CA THR A 267 6.59 6.67 -18.82
C THR A 267 5.70 6.04 -17.76
N VAL A 268 5.27 6.82 -16.79
CA VAL A 268 4.50 6.39 -15.64
C VAL A 268 3.20 7.19 -15.48
N ARG A 269 2.23 6.59 -14.80
CA ARG A 269 0.98 7.24 -14.38
C ARG A 269 0.51 6.62 -13.07
N VAL A 270 -0.38 7.28 -12.36
CA VAL A 270 -1.05 6.72 -11.18
C VAL A 270 -2.50 6.45 -11.52
N ILE A 271 -3.02 5.31 -11.04
CA ILE A 271 -4.44 4.97 -11.15
C ILE A 271 -5.01 4.58 -9.78
N THR A 272 -6.31 4.70 -9.58
CA THR A 272 -6.96 4.03 -8.45
C THR A 272 -7.12 2.53 -8.72
N LEU A 273 -6.84 1.71 -7.71
CA LEU A 273 -6.95 0.25 -7.75
C LEU A 273 -8.14 -0.23 -6.91
N GLY A 274 -8.59 -1.46 -7.14
CA GLY A 274 -9.66 -2.10 -6.36
C GLY A 274 -11.05 -1.50 -6.60
N VAL A 275 -11.25 -0.80 -7.72
CA VAL A 275 -12.53 -0.22 -8.14
C VAL A 275 -12.95 -0.82 -9.49
N GLY A 276 -14.26 -0.82 -9.78
CA GLY A 276 -14.77 -1.23 -11.08
C GLY A 276 -14.19 -0.37 -12.22
N ALA A 277 -14.08 -0.93 -13.42
CA ALA A 277 -13.41 -0.30 -14.56
C ALA A 277 -13.95 1.10 -14.89
N ALA A 278 -15.27 1.31 -14.77
CA ALA A 278 -15.92 2.60 -15.00
C ALA A 278 -15.58 3.67 -13.94
N SER A 279 -15.01 3.28 -12.80
CA SER A 279 -14.66 4.18 -11.68
C SER A 279 -13.15 4.34 -11.49
N VAL A 280 -12.34 3.85 -12.42
CA VAL A 280 -10.88 3.97 -12.37
C VAL A 280 -10.48 5.38 -12.75
N GLU A 281 -9.94 6.12 -11.78
CA GLU A 281 -9.31 7.41 -12.06
C GLU A 281 -7.89 7.20 -12.52
N THR A 282 -7.46 8.01 -13.48
CA THR A 282 -6.11 7.96 -14.04
C THR A 282 -5.50 9.36 -14.09
N SER A 283 -4.29 9.49 -13.58
CA SER A 283 -3.53 10.73 -13.70
C SER A 283 -2.99 10.95 -15.11
N ALA A 284 -2.59 12.19 -15.41
CA ALA A 284 -1.70 12.45 -16.54
C ALA A 284 -0.43 11.58 -16.44
N SER A 285 0.12 11.22 -17.60
CA SER A 285 1.37 10.47 -17.67
C SER A 285 2.58 11.40 -17.56
N ALA A 286 3.68 10.90 -16.99
CA ALA A 286 4.95 11.61 -16.89
C ALA A 286 6.12 10.69 -17.26
N VAL A 287 7.22 11.27 -17.76
CA VAL A 287 8.47 10.54 -17.99
C VAL A 287 9.40 10.75 -16.79
N ILE A 288 9.97 9.67 -16.28
CA ILE A 288 11.03 9.68 -15.27
C ILE A 288 12.27 8.98 -15.79
N THR A 289 13.44 9.50 -15.41
CA THR A 289 14.75 8.90 -15.71
C THR A 289 15.50 8.58 -14.42
N ILE A 290 15.74 7.29 -14.18
CA ILE A 290 16.55 6.81 -13.06
C ILE A 290 17.97 6.62 -13.56
N LYS A 291 18.93 7.34 -12.96
CA LYS A 291 20.33 7.38 -13.37
C LYS A 291 21.20 6.46 -12.52
N ALA A 292 22.14 5.77 -13.17
CA ALA A 292 23.17 4.99 -12.51
C ALA A 292 24.25 5.93 -11.95
N LEU A 293 24.44 5.95 -10.63
CA LEU A 293 25.55 6.68 -10.01
C LEU A 293 25.91 6.03 -8.67
N VAL A 294 27.20 6.06 -8.32
CA VAL A 294 27.71 5.60 -7.02
C VAL A 294 27.10 6.36 -5.83
N ASN A 295 26.64 7.61 -6.03
CA ASN A 295 25.94 8.42 -5.03
C ASN A 295 26.61 8.41 -3.65
N ALA A 296 27.92 8.64 -3.60
CA ALA A 296 28.67 8.60 -2.36
C ALA A 296 28.15 9.65 -1.38
N ARG A 297 27.86 9.26 -0.14
CA ARG A 297 27.49 10.16 0.95
C ARG A 297 28.33 9.83 2.18
N VAL A 298 28.85 10.86 2.83
CA VAL A 298 29.79 10.73 3.94
C VAL A 298 29.16 11.36 5.18
N PHE A 299 29.15 10.61 6.28
CA PHE A 299 28.61 11.07 7.56
C PHE A 299 29.64 10.89 8.68
N ALA A 300 29.52 11.70 9.72
CA ALA A 300 30.24 11.49 10.97
C ALA A 300 29.85 10.14 11.61
N VAL A 301 30.79 9.54 12.34
CA VAL A 301 30.58 8.28 13.07
C VAL A 301 30.46 8.60 14.55
N THR A 302 29.40 8.08 15.17
CA THR A 302 29.23 8.09 16.63
C THR A 302 29.69 6.75 17.22
N THR A 303 29.93 6.72 18.53
CA THR A 303 30.28 5.49 19.27
C THR A 303 29.23 4.40 19.10
N TRP A 304 27.95 4.74 19.03
CA TRP A 304 26.85 3.79 18.81
C TRP A 304 27.00 3.00 17.50
N LEU A 305 27.43 3.67 16.43
CA LEU A 305 27.59 3.06 15.10
C LEU A 305 28.79 2.07 15.04
N VAL A 306 29.66 2.07 16.04
CA VAL A 306 30.83 1.18 16.11
C VAL A 306 30.92 0.47 17.47
N SER A 307 29.82 0.36 18.20
CA SER A 307 29.80 -0.15 19.59
C SER A 307 30.34 -1.59 19.73
N LYS A 308 30.29 -2.39 18.66
CA LYS A 308 30.79 -3.77 18.61
C LYS A 308 32.14 -3.90 17.90
N THR A 309 32.60 -2.84 17.24
CA THR A 309 33.83 -2.82 16.43
C THR A 309 34.88 -1.85 16.95
N TYR A 310 34.58 -1.09 18.00
CA TYR A 310 35.46 -0.15 18.68
C TYR A 310 35.42 -0.38 20.19
N ARG A 311 36.57 -0.21 20.86
CA ARG A 311 36.73 -0.21 22.31
C ARG A 311 37.86 0.74 22.71
N ALA A 312 37.99 1.04 24.00
CA ALA A 312 39.16 1.76 24.51
C ALA A 312 40.45 1.01 24.13
N GLY A 313 41.50 1.75 23.74
CA GLY A 313 42.74 1.19 23.21
C GLY A 313 42.79 1.01 21.69
N CYS A 314 41.68 1.21 20.98
CA CYS A 314 41.70 1.25 19.52
C CYS A 314 42.48 2.45 18.98
N PRO A 315 43.26 2.28 17.89
CA PRO A 315 44.18 3.30 17.40
C PRO A 315 43.45 4.47 16.71
N VAL A 316 42.19 4.28 16.30
CA VAL A 316 41.39 5.29 15.62
C VAL A 316 40.09 5.49 16.39
N ARG A 317 39.89 6.71 16.90
CA ARG A 317 38.66 7.10 17.60
C ARG A 317 37.50 7.22 16.61
N PRO A 318 36.24 7.04 17.05
CA PRO A 318 35.06 7.18 16.18
C PRO A 318 34.98 8.54 15.47
N SER A 319 35.46 9.62 16.10
CA SER A 319 35.52 10.95 15.50
C SER A 319 36.43 11.06 14.28
N SER A 320 37.41 10.16 14.13
CA SER A 320 38.29 10.04 12.96
C SER A 320 37.82 8.99 11.94
N LEU A 321 36.65 8.37 12.19
CA LEU A 321 35.98 7.49 11.24
C LEU A 321 34.86 8.24 10.51
N ARG A 322 34.53 7.75 9.33
CA ARG A 322 33.43 8.24 8.49
C ARG A 322 32.58 7.07 8.03
N ARG A 323 31.27 7.26 8.08
CA ARG A 323 30.29 6.35 7.49
C ARG A 323 30.15 6.73 6.03
N LEU A 324 30.69 5.90 5.16
CA LEU A 324 30.61 6.06 3.71
C LEU A 324 29.46 5.18 3.19
N LEU A 325 28.42 5.83 2.67
CA LEU A 325 27.35 5.16 1.95
C LEU A 325 27.58 5.28 0.44
N VAL A 326 27.58 4.16 -0.26
CA VAL A 326 27.79 4.09 -1.72
C VAL A 326 26.79 3.14 -2.36
N ASN A 327 26.45 3.39 -3.62
CA ASN A 327 25.68 2.47 -4.44
C ASN A 327 26.64 1.45 -5.07
N TYR A 328 26.21 0.19 -5.16
CA TYR A 328 26.97 -0.90 -5.79
C TYR A 328 26.04 -1.78 -6.64
N TRP A 329 26.59 -2.47 -7.64
CA TRP A 329 25.84 -3.49 -8.39
C TRP A 329 25.86 -4.81 -7.63
N GLY A 330 24.68 -5.36 -7.38
CA GLY A 330 24.54 -6.68 -6.79
C GLY A 330 24.77 -7.80 -7.80
N PHE A 331 24.93 -9.02 -7.31
CA PHE A 331 24.95 -10.22 -8.14
C PHE A 331 23.59 -10.51 -8.82
N ASP A 332 22.52 -9.91 -8.35
CA ASP A 332 21.19 -9.90 -8.95
C ASP A 332 21.04 -8.86 -10.07
N HIS A 333 22.14 -8.18 -10.43
CA HIS A 333 22.20 -7.16 -11.48
C HIS A 333 21.30 -5.94 -11.21
N VAL A 334 20.93 -5.67 -9.96
CA VAL A 334 20.31 -4.41 -9.55
C VAL A 334 21.26 -3.62 -8.66
N VAL A 335 20.99 -2.31 -8.51
CA VAL A 335 21.78 -1.43 -7.66
C VAL A 335 21.27 -1.48 -6.24
N HIS A 336 22.21 -1.64 -5.30
CA HIS A 336 21.98 -1.66 -3.86
C HIS A 336 22.71 -0.52 -3.17
N ARG A 337 22.34 -0.24 -1.92
CA ARG A 337 23.04 0.71 -1.05
C ARG A 337 23.94 -0.04 -0.07
N GLY A 338 25.24 0.25 -0.13
CA GLY A 338 26.26 -0.26 0.77
C GLY A 338 26.69 0.76 1.81
N GLU A 339 27.25 0.24 2.90
CA GLU A 339 27.78 1.01 4.03
C GLU A 339 29.15 0.51 4.45
N LEU A 340 30.12 1.43 4.50
CA LEU A 340 31.46 1.21 5.00
C LEU A 340 31.78 2.19 6.13
N ILE A 341 32.53 1.74 7.12
CA ILE A 341 33.17 2.60 8.12
C ILE A 341 34.63 2.70 7.74
N VAL A 342 35.07 3.89 7.34
CA VAL A 342 36.41 4.15 6.81
C VAL A 342 37.09 5.22 7.67
N ARG A 343 38.42 5.26 7.70
CA ARG A 343 39.14 6.43 8.25
C ARG A 343 38.86 7.65 7.39
N ASP A 344 38.77 8.83 8.00
CA ASP A 344 38.55 10.10 7.31
C ASP A 344 39.49 10.31 6.10
N ALA A 345 40.79 10.05 6.28
CA ALA A 345 41.81 10.15 5.25
C ALA A 345 41.66 9.10 4.11
N ALA A 346 40.87 8.04 4.32
CA ALA A 346 40.62 7.01 3.32
C ALA A 346 39.40 7.32 2.44
N VAL A 347 38.54 8.26 2.84
CA VAL A 347 37.24 8.51 2.19
C VAL A 347 37.37 8.76 0.70
N ALA A 348 38.23 9.70 0.28
CA ALA A 348 38.38 10.07 -1.12
C ALA A 348 38.87 8.89 -1.99
N LYS A 349 39.84 8.13 -1.47
CA LYS A 349 40.36 6.92 -2.13
C LYS A 349 39.26 5.87 -2.29
N MET A 350 38.47 5.63 -1.24
CA MET A 350 37.38 4.65 -1.28
C MET A 350 36.26 5.08 -2.24
N ILE A 351 35.89 6.37 -2.27
CA ILE A 351 34.94 6.89 -3.27
C ILE A 351 35.45 6.64 -4.68
N SER A 352 36.74 6.87 -4.95
CA SER A 352 37.34 6.62 -6.27
C SER A 352 37.26 5.14 -6.67
N VAL A 353 37.65 4.22 -5.77
CA VAL A 353 37.56 2.77 -5.99
C VAL A 353 36.13 2.33 -6.28
N TRP A 354 35.16 2.79 -5.49
CA TRP A 354 33.76 2.40 -5.67
C TRP A 354 33.10 3.05 -6.88
N THR A 355 33.52 4.26 -7.26
CA THR A 355 33.07 4.90 -8.51
C THR A 355 33.49 4.06 -9.72
N ALA A 356 34.78 3.69 -9.77
CA ALA A 356 35.29 2.86 -10.85
C ALA A 356 34.64 1.47 -10.88
N SER A 357 34.50 0.84 -9.70
CA SER A 357 33.89 -0.49 -9.58
C SER A 357 32.41 -0.48 -9.98
N PHE A 358 31.67 0.57 -9.61
CA PHE A 358 30.28 0.78 -10.02
C PHE A 358 30.15 0.95 -11.53
N ASN A 359 31.01 1.76 -12.15
CA ASN A 359 31.02 1.97 -13.60
C ASN A 359 31.37 0.69 -14.37
N ALA A 360 32.26 -0.13 -13.81
CA ALA A 360 32.60 -1.44 -14.35
C ALA A 360 31.55 -2.53 -14.04
N LYS A 361 30.46 -2.19 -13.31
CA LYS A 361 29.44 -3.14 -12.84
C LYS A 361 30.03 -4.35 -12.11
N PHE A 362 31.13 -4.15 -11.36
CA PHE A 362 31.72 -5.23 -10.57
C PHE A 362 30.72 -5.65 -9.48
N PRO A 363 30.31 -6.93 -9.43
CA PRO A 363 29.26 -7.36 -8.53
C PRO A 363 29.78 -7.47 -7.10
N ILE A 364 29.02 -6.90 -6.16
CA ILE A 364 29.26 -6.98 -4.73
C ILE A 364 28.08 -7.71 -4.10
N ARG A 365 28.34 -8.71 -3.24
CA ARG A 365 27.25 -9.46 -2.60
C ARG A 365 26.58 -8.62 -1.54
N ARG A 366 27.39 -8.07 -0.66
CA ARG A 366 26.97 -7.32 0.51
C ARG A 366 28.06 -6.32 0.89
N MET A 367 27.63 -5.17 1.38
CA MET A 367 28.53 -4.15 1.90
C MET A 367 27.89 -3.53 3.15
N GLN A 368 28.22 -4.08 4.31
CA GLN A 368 27.71 -3.65 5.61
C GLN A 368 28.87 -3.47 6.60
N ARG A 369 28.73 -2.53 7.53
CA ARG A 369 29.66 -2.40 8.66
C ARG A 369 29.70 -3.68 9.49
N VAL A 370 30.90 -4.09 9.91
CA VAL A 370 31.11 -5.33 10.71
C VAL A 370 30.35 -5.28 12.05
N ASP A 371 29.99 -4.09 12.52
CA ASP A 371 29.18 -3.86 13.71
C ASP A 371 27.82 -4.58 13.67
N VAL A 372 27.17 -4.68 12.50
CA VAL A 372 25.91 -5.43 12.29
C VAL A 372 26.09 -6.92 12.59
N PHE A 373 27.32 -7.43 12.45
CA PHE A 373 27.69 -8.80 12.77
C PHE A 373 28.23 -8.94 14.20
N GLY A 374 28.01 -7.95 15.06
CA GLY A 374 28.50 -7.97 16.44
C GLY A 374 30.02 -7.88 16.55
N GLY A 375 30.70 -7.35 15.52
CA GLY A 375 32.17 -7.30 15.48
C GLY A 375 32.84 -8.62 15.09
N SER A 376 32.07 -9.66 14.73
CA SER A 376 32.59 -10.98 14.38
C SER A 376 33.01 -11.06 12.91
N ASP A 377 34.31 -11.23 12.65
CA ASP A 377 34.80 -11.44 11.28
C ASP A 377 34.29 -12.75 10.70
N ILE A 378 34.16 -13.82 11.50
CA ILE A 378 33.66 -15.12 11.03
C ILE A 378 32.26 -14.96 10.46
N ARG A 379 31.37 -14.27 11.19
CA ARG A 379 30.00 -14.03 10.72
C ARG A 379 29.96 -13.10 9.50
N ALA A 380 30.75 -12.04 9.49
CA ALA A 380 30.83 -11.12 8.37
C ALA A 380 31.37 -11.82 7.10
N MET A 381 32.43 -12.62 7.24
CA MET A 381 33.05 -13.35 6.13
C MET A 381 32.12 -14.41 5.57
N ALA A 382 31.49 -15.23 6.43
CA ALA A 382 30.54 -16.25 6.00
C ALA A 382 29.31 -15.63 5.30
N ALA A 383 28.98 -14.38 5.64
CA ALA A 383 27.93 -13.60 5.02
C ALA A 383 28.36 -12.87 3.73
N ASP A 384 29.57 -13.15 3.22
CA ASP A 384 30.12 -12.61 1.97
C ASP A 384 30.21 -11.07 1.96
N ASN A 385 30.62 -10.51 3.08
CA ASN A 385 30.55 -9.08 3.34
C ASN A 385 31.80 -8.34 2.87
N THR A 386 31.62 -7.27 2.11
CA THR A 386 32.67 -6.28 1.83
C THR A 386 32.73 -5.27 2.98
N SER A 387 33.89 -5.11 3.63
CA SER A 387 34.01 -4.25 4.82
C SER A 387 35.42 -3.69 5.10
N VAL A 388 35.49 -2.65 5.93
CA VAL A 388 36.74 -1.87 6.18
C VAL A 388 37.16 -1.86 7.65
N PHE A 389 36.31 -1.42 8.57
CA PHE A 389 36.72 -1.22 9.97
C PHE A 389 36.22 -2.32 10.90
N ASN A 390 37.16 -2.91 11.63
CA ASN A 390 36.92 -3.75 12.80
C ASN A 390 38.16 -3.67 13.69
N CYS A 391 38.08 -2.96 14.83
CA CYS A 391 39.21 -2.86 15.74
C CYS A 391 39.35 -4.11 16.60
N ARG A 392 40.44 -4.84 16.35
CA ARG A 392 40.75 -6.11 17.00
C ARG A 392 42.22 -6.44 16.85
N GLN A 393 42.67 -7.41 17.64
CA GLN A 393 43.93 -8.08 17.39
C GLN A 393 43.87 -8.90 16.10
N VAL A 394 45.03 -9.16 15.51
CA VAL A 394 45.19 -10.11 14.41
C VAL A 394 44.77 -11.50 14.90
N THR A 395 44.05 -12.24 14.06
CA THR A 395 43.61 -13.61 14.40
C THR A 395 44.83 -14.49 14.64
N GLY A 396 44.97 -15.03 15.86
CA GLY A 396 46.11 -15.86 16.26
C GLY A 396 47.36 -15.10 16.68
N ASN A 397 47.35 -13.76 16.70
CA ASN A 397 48.43 -12.95 17.27
C ASN A 397 47.86 -11.83 18.18
N PRO A 398 47.84 -12.03 19.51
CA PRO A 398 47.30 -11.03 20.45
C PRO A 398 48.17 -9.78 20.57
N TYR A 399 49.40 -9.78 20.05
CA TYR A 399 50.33 -8.65 20.16
C TYR A 399 50.28 -7.69 18.96
N ALA A 400 49.57 -8.06 17.89
CA ALA A 400 49.42 -7.24 16.69
C ALA A 400 47.97 -6.79 16.51
N LEU A 401 47.77 -5.52 16.17
CA LEU A 401 46.46 -5.01 15.74
C LEU A 401 46.20 -5.34 14.28
N SER A 402 44.97 -5.75 13.97
CA SER A 402 44.54 -5.98 12.59
C SER A 402 44.65 -4.67 11.79
N PRO A 403 45.08 -4.72 10.50
CA PRO A 403 45.03 -3.57 9.59
C PRO A 403 43.65 -2.90 9.51
N HIS A 404 42.57 -3.67 9.68
CA HIS A 404 41.19 -3.15 9.74
C HIS A 404 40.95 -2.24 10.95
N SER A 405 41.75 -2.33 12.02
CA SER A 405 41.65 -1.46 13.19
C SER A 405 42.00 -0.01 12.89
N TYR A 406 42.69 0.24 11.77
CA TYR A 406 43.07 1.59 11.34
C TYR A 406 42.07 2.20 10.36
N GLY A 407 41.04 1.46 9.93
CA GLY A 407 40.00 1.94 9.01
C GLY A 407 40.49 2.21 7.58
N PHE A 408 41.64 1.65 7.21
CA PHE A 408 42.20 1.75 5.86
C PHE A 408 42.05 0.46 5.05
N ALA A 409 42.20 -0.69 5.69
CA ALA A 409 42.15 -1.98 5.02
C ALA A 409 40.74 -2.33 4.56
N ILE A 410 40.62 -3.13 3.50
CA ILE A 410 39.33 -3.55 2.96
C ILE A 410 39.35 -5.01 2.53
N ASP A 411 38.30 -5.73 2.90
CA ASP A 411 37.99 -7.07 2.41
C ASP A 411 36.80 -6.97 1.45
N ILE A 412 36.83 -7.65 0.31
CA ILE A 412 35.80 -7.59 -0.74
C ILE A 412 35.28 -8.99 -1.08
N ASN A 413 33.96 -9.18 -1.00
CA ASN A 413 33.25 -10.44 -1.29
C ASN A 413 34.00 -11.65 -0.71
N THR A 414 34.00 -11.75 0.61
CA THR A 414 34.82 -12.67 1.40
C THR A 414 34.59 -14.14 1.05
N VAL A 415 33.43 -14.52 0.50
CA VAL A 415 33.17 -15.90 0.03
C VAL A 415 33.79 -16.14 -1.36
N GLU A 416 33.67 -15.18 -2.28
CA GLU A 416 34.33 -15.26 -3.60
C GLU A 416 35.85 -15.11 -3.54
N ASN A 417 36.36 -14.54 -2.44
CA ASN A 417 37.77 -14.22 -2.25
C ASN A 417 38.25 -14.74 -0.89
N PRO A 418 38.22 -16.07 -0.65
CA PRO A 418 38.61 -16.63 0.63
C PRO A 418 40.11 -16.42 0.90
N TYR A 419 40.52 -16.54 2.15
CA TYR A 419 41.94 -16.52 2.53
C TYR A 419 42.39 -17.85 3.15
N LEU A 420 43.68 -18.14 3.03
CA LEU A 420 44.31 -19.28 3.67
C LEU A 420 44.94 -18.85 5.00
N ALA A 421 44.39 -19.32 6.13
CA ALA A 421 44.93 -19.00 7.44
C ALA A 421 46.24 -19.74 7.75
N ALA A 422 46.94 -19.33 8.81
CA ALA A 422 48.22 -19.90 9.23
C ALA A 422 48.14 -21.41 9.55
N ASN A 423 46.97 -21.88 10.00
CA ASN A 423 46.68 -23.30 10.26
C ASN A 423 46.30 -24.09 8.98
N ASN A 424 46.52 -23.52 7.79
CA ASN A 424 46.19 -24.10 6.48
C ASN A 424 44.70 -24.37 6.26
N VAL A 425 43.82 -23.70 7.02
CA VAL A 425 42.37 -23.73 6.81
C VAL A 425 41.95 -22.52 5.98
N TRP A 426 41.09 -22.77 4.99
CA TRP A 426 40.48 -21.71 4.18
C TRP A 426 39.27 -21.12 4.90
N TYR A 427 39.20 -19.78 4.93
CA TYR A 427 38.07 -19.05 5.48
C TYR A 427 37.50 -18.07 4.43
N PRO A 428 36.17 -17.86 4.44
CA PRO A 428 35.19 -18.62 5.19
C PRO A 428 35.02 -20.03 4.59
N SER A 429 34.50 -20.99 5.37
CA SER A 429 34.37 -22.40 4.95
C SER A 429 33.43 -22.57 3.74
N ASN A 430 32.46 -21.67 3.56
CA ASN A 430 31.60 -21.63 2.37
C ASN A 430 32.28 -21.02 1.13
N GLY A 431 33.53 -20.53 1.23
CA GLY A 431 34.32 -20.00 0.12
C GLY A 431 35.20 -21.03 -0.60
N LEU A 432 35.21 -22.30 -0.15
CA LEU A 432 36.13 -23.33 -0.66
C LEU A 432 36.08 -23.53 -2.18
N ALA A 433 34.92 -23.34 -2.80
CA ALA A 433 34.76 -23.48 -4.24
C ALA A 433 35.49 -22.39 -5.06
N TYR A 434 35.91 -21.29 -4.41
CA TYR A 434 36.57 -20.14 -5.04
C TYR A 434 38.09 -20.09 -4.84
N ARG A 435 38.66 -21.07 -4.12
CA ARG A 435 40.11 -21.19 -3.91
C ARG A 435 40.87 -21.49 -5.20
N ASN A 436 40.23 -22.22 -6.13
CA ASN A 436 40.80 -22.49 -7.44
C ASN A 436 40.65 -21.25 -8.34
N ARG A 437 41.74 -20.51 -8.55
CA ARG A 437 41.77 -19.28 -9.34
C ARG A 437 41.88 -19.51 -10.85
N SER A 438 41.91 -20.76 -11.33
CA SER A 438 41.83 -21.06 -12.77
C SER A 438 40.41 -20.95 -13.31
N VAL A 439 39.39 -21.02 -12.43
CA VAL A 439 37.98 -20.89 -12.79
C VAL A 439 37.50 -19.49 -12.42
N SER A 440 37.30 -18.64 -13.42
CA SER A 440 36.78 -17.29 -13.20
C SER A 440 35.27 -17.30 -12.96
N ARG A 441 34.84 -16.63 -11.89
CA ARG A 441 33.43 -16.44 -11.52
C ARG A 441 33.19 -14.98 -11.15
N PRO A 442 31.95 -14.46 -11.30
CA PRO A 442 31.63 -13.09 -10.94
C PRO A 442 32.02 -12.77 -9.48
N GLY A 443 32.53 -11.56 -9.24
CA GLY A 443 32.90 -11.07 -7.89
C GLY A 443 34.25 -11.56 -7.36
N MET A 444 34.93 -12.47 -8.07
CA MET A 444 36.30 -12.83 -7.78
C MET A 444 37.28 -11.70 -8.16
N LEU A 445 38.28 -11.49 -7.31
CA LEU A 445 39.36 -10.53 -7.51
C LEU A 445 40.55 -11.16 -8.23
N TYR A 446 40.94 -10.55 -9.34
CA TYR A 446 42.16 -10.84 -10.08
C TYR A 446 43.01 -9.58 -10.14
N SER A 447 44.27 -9.70 -10.54
CA SER A 447 45.15 -8.56 -10.77
C SER A 447 44.58 -7.54 -11.77
N THR A 448 43.73 -8.01 -12.69
CA THR A 448 43.05 -7.23 -13.73
C THR A 448 41.68 -6.70 -13.31
N SER A 449 41.08 -7.20 -12.22
CA SER A 449 39.79 -6.72 -11.73
C SER A 449 39.84 -5.23 -11.42
N THR A 450 38.79 -4.49 -11.79
CA THR A 450 38.70 -3.04 -11.56
C THR A 450 39.01 -2.62 -10.12
N PRO A 451 38.38 -3.18 -9.07
CA PRO A 451 38.72 -2.81 -7.69
C PRO A 451 40.21 -3.04 -7.37
N THR A 452 40.77 -4.17 -7.79
CA THR A 452 42.20 -4.50 -7.59
C THR A 452 43.12 -3.46 -8.24
N ARG A 453 42.90 -3.12 -9.51
CA ARG A 453 43.73 -2.14 -10.23
C ARG A 453 43.67 -0.76 -9.59
N TRP A 454 42.48 -0.31 -9.20
CA TRP A 454 42.30 1.00 -8.57
C TRP A 454 42.92 1.06 -7.17
N LEU A 455 42.69 0.05 -6.32
CA LEU A 455 43.33 -0.02 -4.99
C LEU A 455 44.85 -0.01 -5.11
N ARG A 456 45.42 -0.82 -6.02
CA ARG A 456 46.87 -0.84 -6.27
C ARG A 456 47.41 0.50 -6.75
N SER A 457 46.69 1.19 -7.64
CA SER A 457 47.08 2.53 -8.10
C SER A 457 47.09 3.58 -6.99
N LEU A 458 46.31 3.36 -5.92
CA LEU A 458 46.19 4.26 -4.77
C LEU A 458 47.16 3.90 -3.62
N GLY A 459 48.12 3.02 -3.88
CA GLY A 459 49.18 2.62 -2.95
C GLY A 459 48.81 1.47 -2.02
N PHE A 460 47.77 0.69 -2.34
CA PHE A 460 47.45 -0.53 -1.60
C PHE A 460 48.25 -1.71 -2.14
N PHE A 461 48.65 -2.61 -1.26
CA PHE A 461 49.05 -3.96 -1.68
C PHE A 461 47.86 -4.92 -1.53
N TRP A 462 47.92 -6.04 -2.25
CA TRP A 462 46.89 -7.07 -2.27
C TRP A 462 47.39 -8.33 -1.57
N GLY A 463 46.64 -8.85 -0.60
CA GLY A 463 46.99 -10.02 0.21
C GLY A 463 47.15 -11.32 -0.59
N ALA A 464 46.66 -11.38 -1.83
CA ALA A 464 46.87 -12.52 -2.72
C ALA A 464 48.35 -12.80 -3.05
N GLY A 465 49.24 -11.81 -2.84
CA GLY A 465 50.68 -11.97 -3.04
C GLY A 465 51.42 -12.64 -1.89
N TRP A 466 50.75 -12.92 -0.76
CA TRP A 466 51.37 -13.63 0.37
C TRP A 466 51.53 -15.13 0.09
N SER A 467 52.49 -15.77 0.78
CA SER A 467 52.72 -17.22 0.68
C SER A 467 51.48 -18.03 1.10
N ARG A 468 50.71 -17.50 2.05
CA ARG A 468 49.35 -17.92 2.35
C ARG A 468 48.41 -16.81 1.84
N PRO A 469 47.79 -16.99 0.67
CA PRO A 469 47.10 -15.90 0.00
C PRO A 469 45.86 -15.48 0.77
N ASP A 470 45.64 -14.17 0.79
CA ASP A 470 44.40 -13.54 1.23
C ASP A 470 43.77 -12.80 0.06
N TYR A 471 42.84 -13.46 -0.65
CA TYR A 471 42.29 -12.92 -1.88
C TYR A 471 41.37 -11.73 -1.65
N GLN A 472 40.71 -11.64 -0.48
CA GLN A 472 39.78 -10.57 -0.14
C GLN A 472 40.52 -9.28 0.24
N HIS A 473 41.72 -9.38 0.81
CA HIS A 473 42.32 -8.32 1.59
C HIS A 473 43.18 -7.32 0.81
N PHE A 474 42.97 -6.03 1.07
CA PHE A 474 43.85 -4.95 0.65
C PHE A 474 44.13 -4.01 1.81
N GLN A 475 45.36 -3.52 1.90
CA GLN A 475 45.74 -2.48 2.85
C GLN A 475 46.81 -1.55 2.24
N PRO A 476 46.98 -0.33 2.77
CA PRO A 476 48.10 0.53 2.37
C PRO A 476 49.45 -0.17 2.54
N LYS A 477 50.39 0.16 1.65
CA LYS A 477 51.80 -0.24 1.74
C LYS A 477 52.50 0.35 2.96
#